data_AF-A0A225X3L6-F1
#
_entry.id   AF-A0A225X3L6-F1
#
_cell.length_a   1.000
_cell.length_b   1.000
_cell.length_c   1.000
_cell.angle_alpha   90.00
_cell.angle_beta   90.00
_cell.angle_gamma   90.00
#
_symmetry.space_group_name_H-M   'P 1'
#
loop_
_entity.id
_entity.type
_entity.pdbx_description
1 polymer ?
#
loop_
_entity_poly.entity_id
_entity_poly.type
_entity_poly.pdbx_seq_one_letter_code
_entity_poly.pdbx_strand_id
1 'polypeptide(L)'
;MGIAVHLRPRSFTSLTSSRNGSRRSLLRLYRKRPRHGHRSPPPPQKLHITDEQSKRVKTESPTSVDRMESVDNKELDREELATPAHRDEMVAAILTITSALGLSRETLHLCVGLLDRYLAVQAVEVVRFEALSISCLWIAVKFVETATTIFNKSIKEILQRRRHSSNWTWKEILELELRILQLLNFRIIAPTILDVLQKRMYAFEGDNQEQGMHDLQFEHQQLALYFADLLLLKARANQFSKELLVDAIWFVMEGNQIADVKPPVLEPVVLLYLAHRDNINPSHSVFKPWFALRCRYGAFLPSPWKVPYDPSCTCRVCEHAQDELAS
;
A
#
# COMPACT_ATOMS: atom_id res chain seq x y z
N MET A 1 60.34 4.74 -31.53
CA MET A 1 59.25 4.00 -30.86
C MET A 1 58.68 4.92 -29.77
N GLY A 2 57.44 5.40 -29.77
CA GLY A 2 56.37 5.35 -30.73
C GLY A 2 55.49 6.60 -30.58
N ILE A 3 55.34 7.33 -31.68
CA ILE A 3 54.08 7.79 -32.28
C ILE A 3 53.04 8.43 -31.34
N ALA A 4 53.09 9.76 -31.34
CA ALA A 4 51.94 10.64 -31.13
C ALA A 4 51.12 10.75 -32.43
N VAL A 5 49.79 10.77 -32.33
CA VAL A 5 48.90 11.24 -33.41
C VAL A 5 47.91 12.23 -32.83
N HIS A 6 48.14 13.50 -33.16
CA HIS A 6 47.14 14.56 -33.21
C HIS A 6 46.28 14.37 -34.46
N LEU A 7 44.94 14.44 -34.36
CA LEU A 7 44.12 15.04 -35.41
C LEU A 7 42.87 15.73 -34.80
N ARG A 8 42.59 16.89 -35.36
CA ARG A 8 41.69 17.98 -34.96
C ARG A 8 40.25 17.81 -35.49
N PRO A 9 39.30 18.69 -35.12
CA PRO A 9 37.86 18.49 -35.25
C PRO A 9 37.32 18.85 -36.64
N ARG A 10 36.15 18.32 -37.00
CA ARG A 10 35.31 18.82 -38.09
C ARG A 10 34.11 19.57 -37.53
N SER A 11 33.95 20.80 -38.02
CA SER A 11 32.85 21.73 -37.80
C SER A 11 31.93 21.83 -39.02
N PHE A 12 30.79 22.52 -38.82
CA PHE A 12 29.75 22.97 -39.77
C PHE A 12 28.63 21.95 -40.04
N THR A 13 27.34 22.29 -39.97
CA THR A 13 26.65 23.58 -40.22
C THR A 13 25.46 23.82 -39.29
N SER A 14 25.23 25.11 -39.02
CA SER A 14 24.03 25.69 -38.44
C SER A 14 22.82 25.57 -39.36
N LEU A 15 21.68 25.16 -38.80
CA LEU A 15 20.36 25.50 -39.34
C LEU A 15 19.48 25.97 -38.17
N THR A 16 19.15 27.25 -38.25
CA THR A 16 18.16 27.96 -37.46
C THR A 16 16.76 27.38 -37.69
N SER A 17 16.01 27.07 -36.64
CA SER A 17 14.55 27.19 -36.68
C SER A 17 13.96 27.34 -35.28
N SER A 18 13.49 28.57 -35.04
CA SER A 18 12.26 28.97 -34.36
C SER A 18 11.77 28.21 -33.12
N ARG A 19 11.75 28.97 -32.03
CA ARG A 19 10.89 28.88 -30.85
C ARG A 19 9.53 28.20 -31.10
N ASN A 20 9.23 27.15 -30.33
CA ASN A 20 8.03 27.05 -29.48
C ASN A 20 8.00 25.71 -28.72
N GLY A 21 8.67 25.67 -27.56
CA GLY A 21 8.58 24.57 -26.60
C GLY A 21 7.65 24.93 -25.45
N SER A 22 6.36 24.70 -25.64
CA SER A 22 5.33 24.85 -24.62
C SER A 22 5.63 23.96 -23.41
N ARG A 23 5.80 24.59 -22.23
CA ARG A 23 5.82 23.94 -20.92
C ARG A 23 4.57 23.05 -20.79
N ARG A 24 4.71 21.73 -20.98
CA ARG A 24 3.64 20.77 -20.69
C ARG A 24 3.82 20.21 -19.28
N SER A 25 2.84 20.56 -18.44
CA SER A 25 2.72 20.23 -17.03
C SER A 25 2.68 18.73 -16.75
N LEU A 26 3.45 18.30 -15.74
CA LEU A 26 3.48 16.95 -15.17
C LEU A 26 2.29 16.65 -14.23
N LEU A 27 1.06 16.84 -14.70
CA LEU A 27 -0.14 16.54 -13.91
C LEU A 27 -1.17 15.79 -14.74
N ARG A 28 -0.98 14.47 -14.89
CA ARG A 28 -2.05 13.51 -15.24
C ARG A 28 -1.81 12.15 -14.57
N LEU A 29 -1.85 12.12 -13.25
CA LEU A 29 -2.28 10.94 -12.51
C LEU A 29 -3.65 11.31 -11.92
N TYR A 30 -4.66 10.48 -12.18
CA TYR A 30 -6.10 10.70 -12.00
C TYR A 30 -6.85 11.38 -13.15
N ARG A 31 -7.33 10.57 -14.09
CA ARG A 31 -8.48 10.90 -14.95
C ARG A 31 -9.72 10.19 -14.38
N LYS A 32 -10.62 10.92 -13.72
CA LYS A 32 -11.95 10.42 -13.32
C LYS A 32 -12.74 10.09 -14.60
N ARG A 33 -13.31 8.87 -14.71
CA ARG A 33 -14.28 8.51 -15.76
C ARG A 33 -15.69 9.08 -15.43
N PRO A 34 -16.56 9.30 -16.43
CA PRO A 34 -17.80 10.07 -16.30
C PRO A 34 -18.90 9.32 -15.54
N ARG A 35 -19.69 10.07 -14.76
CA ARG A 35 -20.92 9.57 -14.12
C ARG A 35 -22.00 9.34 -15.18
N HIS A 36 -22.56 8.13 -15.22
CA HIS A 36 -23.77 7.83 -16.00
C HIS A 36 -25.02 8.40 -15.30
N GLY A 37 -25.78 9.19 -16.06
CA GLY A 37 -27.25 9.28 -16.08
C GLY A 37 -28.03 9.49 -14.77
N HIS A 38 -28.43 10.73 -14.52
CA HIS A 38 -29.55 11.06 -13.63
C HIS A 38 -30.85 10.39 -14.12
N ARG A 39 -31.49 9.58 -13.26
CA ARG A 39 -32.94 9.30 -13.34
C ARG A 39 -33.65 10.13 -12.28
N SER A 40 -34.63 10.90 -12.72
CA SER A 40 -35.49 11.76 -11.88
C SER A 40 -36.50 10.93 -11.07
N PRO A 41 -36.86 11.32 -9.84
CA PRO A 41 -37.95 10.68 -9.09
C PRO A 41 -39.34 11.21 -9.50
N PRO A 42 -40.43 10.43 -9.34
CA PRO A 42 -41.80 10.86 -9.63
C PRO A 42 -42.40 11.70 -8.48
N PRO A 43 -43.50 12.44 -8.72
CA PRO A 43 -44.03 13.43 -7.77
C PRO A 43 -44.92 12.80 -6.67
N PRO A 44 -45.11 13.49 -5.52
CA PRO A 44 -45.92 12.98 -4.43
C PRO A 44 -47.43 13.21 -4.68
N GLN A 45 -48.23 12.18 -4.41
CA GLN A 45 -49.69 12.23 -4.39
C GLN A 45 -50.19 12.79 -3.05
N LYS A 46 -51.18 13.70 -3.13
CA LYS A 46 -51.90 14.28 -2.00
C LYS A 46 -52.93 13.27 -1.46
N LEU A 47 -53.00 13.13 -0.14
CA LEU A 47 -54.14 12.55 0.58
C LEU A 47 -54.53 13.49 1.73
N HIS A 48 -55.83 13.73 1.87
CA HIS A 48 -56.45 14.76 2.67
C HIS A 48 -57.47 14.12 3.63
N ILE A 49 -57.46 14.59 4.90
CA ILE A 49 -58.54 14.66 5.93
C ILE A 49 -58.96 13.32 6.58
N THR A 50 -58.94 13.16 7.92
CA THR A 50 -59.85 13.70 8.97
C THR A 50 -59.16 13.54 10.34
N ASP A 51 -58.96 14.56 11.18
CA ASP A 51 -59.86 15.32 12.08
C ASP A 51 -60.64 14.46 13.10
N GLU A 52 -60.10 14.34 14.32
CA GLU A 52 -60.88 14.05 15.52
C GLU A 52 -60.27 14.74 16.75
N GLN A 53 -61.14 15.43 17.48
CA GLN A 53 -60.86 16.33 18.59
C GLN A 53 -60.68 15.58 19.91
N SER A 54 -59.75 16.02 20.78
CA SER A 54 -60.13 16.37 22.17
C SER A 54 -59.03 16.95 23.06
N LYS A 55 -59.39 18.12 23.61
CA LYS A 55 -59.23 18.59 25.00
C LYS A 55 -57.88 19.16 25.47
N ARG A 56 -57.93 20.50 25.47
CA ARG A 56 -57.10 21.53 26.09
C ARG A 56 -57.16 21.48 27.63
N VAL A 57 -56.01 21.61 28.29
CA VAL A 57 -55.89 22.17 29.64
C VAL A 57 -54.83 23.27 29.59
N LYS A 58 -55.19 24.46 30.09
CA LYS A 58 -54.34 25.64 30.21
C LYS A 58 -53.74 25.69 31.62
N THR A 59 -52.49 26.10 31.75
CA THR A 59 -51.93 26.92 32.85
C THR A 59 -50.56 27.42 32.36
N GLU A 60 -50.48 28.68 31.95
CA GLU A 60 -49.85 29.82 32.66
C GLU A 60 -48.31 29.85 32.58
N SER A 61 -47.82 30.84 31.83
CA SER A 61 -46.42 31.23 31.70
C SER A 61 -45.91 31.89 32.99
N PRO A 62 -44.59 31.83 33.25
CA PRO A 62 -43.90 33.09 33.46
C PRO A 62 -42.58 33.19 32.71
N THR A 63 -42.39 34.38 32.18
CA THR A 63 -41.20 34.95 31.58
C THR A 63 -40.02 34.95 32.56
N SER A 64 -38.91 34.34 32.18
CA SER A 64 -37.58 34.81 32.56
C SER A 64 -36.59 34.35 31.51
N VAL A 65 -36.06 35.32 30.77
CA VAL A 65 -34.93 35.17 29.86
C VAL A 65 -33.72 34.89 30.73
N ASP A 66 -33.43 33.62 30.97
CA ASP A 66 -32.13 33.23 31.52
C ASP A 66 -31.18 33.04 30.34
N ARG A 67 -30.09 33.81 30.39
CA ARG A 67 -29.01 33.79 29.40
C ARG A 67 -28.55 32.34 29.25
N MET A 68 -28.81 31.76 28.08
CA MET A 68 -28.08 30.57 27.64
C MET A 68 -26.61 31.00 27.53
N GLU A 69 -25.83 30.70 28.57
CA GLU A 69 -24.38 30.69 28.46
C GLU A 69 -24.08 29.83 27.24
N SER A 70 -23.50 30.47 26.23
CA SER A 70 -22.86 29.77 25.13
C SER A 70 -21.82 28.86 25.75
N VAL A 71 -22.18 27.60 25.94
CA VAL A 71 -21.19 26.55 26.12
C VAL A 71 -20.39 26.59 24.82
N ASP A 72 -19.26 27.27 24.88
CA ASP A 72 -18.16 27.12 23.95
C ASP A 72 -17.83 25.62 24.00
N ASN A 73 -18.52 24.83 23.16
CA ASN A 73 -18.00 23.56 22.68
C ASN A 73 -16.81 23.92 21.79
N LYS A 74 -15.73 24.38 22.41
CA LYS A 74 -14.40 23.93 22.02
C LYS A 74 -14.44 22.44 22.27
N GLU A 75 -14.96 21.68 21.30
CA GLU A 75 -14.49 20.31 21.10
C GLU A 75 -12.98 20.43 21.19
N LEU A 76 -12.43 19.93 22.30
CA LEU A 76 -11.00 19.74 22.43
C LEU A 76 -10.59 19.04 21.13
N ASP A 77 -9.73 19.69 20.34
CA ASP A 77 -9.00 19.09 19.23
C ASP A 77 -8.25 17.88 19.81
N ARG A 78 -8.96 16.75 19.96
CA ARG A 78 -8.38 15.50 20.41
C ARG A 78 -7.63 15.01 19.20
N GLU A 79 -6.31 15.10 19.29
CA GLU A 79 -5.39 14.52 18.34
C GLU A 79 -5.76 13.04 18.11
N GLU A 80 -6.39 12.75 16.97
CA GLU A 80 -6.85 11.40 16.64
C GLU A 80 -5.62 10.51 16.44
N LEU A 81 -5.53 9.43 17.22
CA LEU A 81 -4.43 8.47 17.12
C LEU A 81 -4.67 7.48 15.98
N ALA A 82 -3.59 7.12 15.29
CA ALA A 82 -3.61 6.13 14.23
C ALA A 82 -4.03 4.76 14.76
N THR A 83 -4.86 4.08 13.98
CA THR A 83 -5.40 2.75 14.29
C THR A 83 -4.74 1.71 13.37
N PRO A 84 -4.90 0.40 13.65
CA PRO A 84 -4.47 -0.64 12.72
C PRO A 84 -5.06 -0.50 11.31
N ALA A 85 -6.27 0.06 11.19
CA ALA A 85 -6.89 0.32 9.89
C ALA A 85 -6.17 1.43 9.10
N HIS A 86 -5.79 2.53 9.78
CA HIS A 86 -4.97 3.59 9.17
C HIS A 86 -3.62 3.03 8.69
N ARG A 87 -3.04 2.09 9.45
CA ARG A 87 -1.81 1.38 9.07
C ARG A 87 -1.99 0.51 7.82
N ASP A 88 -3.07 -0.26 7.73
CA ASP A 88 -3.35 -1.11 6.57
C ASP A 88 -3.55 -0.30 5.28
N GLU A 89 -4.27 0.83 5.37
CA GLU A 89 -4.45 1.75 4.24
C GLU A 89 -3.13 2.36 3.77
N MET A 90 -2.29 2.75 4.72
CA MET A 90 -0.99 3.32 4.40
C MET A 90 -0.04 2.29 3.80
N VAL A 91 -0.01 1.05 4.30
CA VAL A 91 0.82 0.00 3.69
C VAL A 91 0.34 -0.35 2.29
N ALA A 92 -0.97 -0.32 2.02
CA ALA A 92 -1.49 -0.44 0.65
C ALA A 92 -1.02 0.72 -0.26
N ALA A 93 -0.93 1.94 0.28
CA ALA A 93 -0.38 3.08 -0.44
C ALA A 93 1.14 2.91 -0.69
N ILE A 94 1.90 2.41 0.28
CA ILE A 94 3.34 2.10 0.14
C ILE A 94 3.55 1.03 -0.92
N LEU A 95 2.81 -0.08 -0.90
CA LEU A 95 2.85 -1.10 -1.94
C LEU A 95 2.61 -0.48 -3.33
N THR A 96 1.64 0.42 -3.44
CA THR A 96 1.39 1.12 -4.70
C THR A 96 2.56 2.02 -5.11
N ILE A 97 3.22 2.70 -4.16
CA ILE A 97 4.41 3.51 -4.42
C ILE A 97 5.57 2.65 -4.93
N THR A 98 5.94 1.62 -4.17
CA THR A 98 7.10 0.79 -4.45
C THR A 98 6.92 0.04 -5.76
N SER A 99 5.74 -0.55 -6.00
CA SER A 99 5.46 -1.23 -7.26
C SER A 99 5.44 -0.28 -8.46
N ALA A 100 4.89 0.93 -8.35
CA ALA A 100 4.84 1.87 -9.48
C ALA A 100 6.19 2.55 -9.78
N LEU A 101 7.13 2.49 -8.84
CA LEU A 101 8.52 2.89 -9.01
C LEU A 101 9.41 1.71 -9.44
N GLY A 102 8.90 0.48 -9.42
CA GLY A 102 9.69 -0.73 -9.67
C GLY A 102 10.85 -0.84 -8.70
N LEU A 103 10.56 -0.69 -7.40
CA LEU A 103 11.50 -0.94 -6.31
C LEU A 103 11.43 -2.41 -5.91
N SER A 104 12.53 -2.90 -5.34
CA SER A 104 12.64 -4.28 -4.86
C SER A 104 11.58 -4.63 -3.79
N ARG A 105 11.29 -5.92 -3.64
CA ARG A 105 10.36 -6.42 -2.60
C ARG A 105 10.98 -6.19 -1.22
N GLU A 106 12.29 -6.34 -1.13
CA GLU A 106 13.11 -6.06 0.04
C GLU A 106 12.89 -4.62 0.54
N THR A 107 12.82 -3.63 -0.37
CA THR A 107 12.49 -2.24 -0.01
C THR A 107 11.10 -2.12 0.63
N LEU A 108 10.09 -2.80 0.06
CA LEU A 108 8.73 -2.80 0.63
C LEU A 108 8.70 -3.46 2.01
N HIS A 109 9.24 -4.67 2.13
CA HIS A 109 9.22 -5.46 3.37
C HIS A 109 10.02 -4.77 4.49
N LEU A 110 11.18 -4.18 4.17
CA LEU A 110 11.96 -3.40 5.13
C LEU A 110 11.22 -2.13 5.58
N CYS A 111 10.59 -1.40 4.64
CA CYS A 111 9.79 -0.22 4.95
C CYS A 111 8.66 -0.54 5.95
N VAL A 112 7.90 -1.60 5.67
CA VAL A 112 6.81 -2.05 6.54
C VAL A 112 7.34 -2.52 7.90
N GLY A 113 8.47 -3.25 7.92
CA GLY A 113 9.13 -3.65 9.17
C GLY A 113 9.65 -2.49 10.01
N LEU A 114 10.09 -1.38 9.40
CA LEU A 114 10.44 -0.15 10.11
C LEU A 114 9.19 0.52 10.70
N LEU A 115 8.14 0.65 9.90
CA LEU A 115 6.86 1.24 10.33
C LEU A 115 6.27 0.48 11.52
N ASP A 116 6.16 -0.84 11.42
CA ASP A 116 5.54 -1.66 12.47
C ASP A 116 6.35 -1.67 13.76
N ARG A 117 7.68 -1.73 13.68
CA ARG A 117 8.53 -1.65 14.88
C ARG A 117 8.47 -0.27 15.54
N TYR A 118 8.34 0.80 14.75
CA TYR A 118 8.13 2.14 15.31
C TYR A 118 6.77 2.23 16.02
N LEU A 119 5.70 1.76 15.39
CA LEU A 119 4.34 1.79 15.95
C LEU A 119 4.17 0.86 17.17
N ALA A 120 4.99 -0.19 17.28
CA ALA A 120 4.99 -1.07 18.45
C ALA A 120 5.41 -0.34 19.75
N VAL A 121 6.12 0.79 19.65
CA VAL A 121 6.63 1.53 20.81
C VAL A 121 6.24 3.00 20.83
N GLN A 122 5.59 3.54 19.79
CA GLN A 122 5.10 4.92 19.74
C GLN A 122 3.67 4.98 19.18
N ALA A 123 2.79 5.63 19.93
CA ALA A 123 1.54 6.12 19.38
C ALA A 123 1.81 7.31 18.46
N VAL A 124 1.04 7.41 17.37
CA VAL A 124 1.23 8.42 16.33
C VAL A 124 -0.13 8.95 15.94
N GLU A 125 -0.24 10.26 15.78
CA GLU A 125 -1.46 10.90 15.29
C GLU A 125 -1.70 10.56 13.82
N VAL A 126 -2.97 10.40 13.44
CA VAL A 126 -3.39 10.12 12.06
C VAL A 126 -2.79 11.14 11.08
N VAL A 127 -2.78 12.42 11.46
CA VAL A 127 -2.27 13.53 10.63
C VAL A 127 -0.77 13.43 10.34
N ARG A 128 0.01 12.73 11.18
CA ARG A 128 1.46 12.54 11.02
C ARG A 128 1.82 11.19 10.39
N PHE A 129 0.85 10.31 10.23
CA PHE A 129 1.07 8.92 9.84
C PHE A 129 1.64 8.77 8.42
N GLU A 130 1.21 9.61 7.49
CA GLU A 130 1.75 9.66 6.12
C GLU A 130 3.23 10.10 6.13
N ALA A 131 3.58 11.16 6.87
CA ALA A 131 4.96 11.63 6.97
C ALA A 131 5.89 10.56 7.58
N LEU A 132 5.42 9.88 8.64
CA LEU A 132 6.14 8.74 9.24
C LEU A 132 6.40 7.64 8.20
N SER A 133 5.36 7.27 7.45
CA SER A 133 5.42 6.18 6.48
C SER A 133 6.33 6.48 5.30
N ILE A 134 6.32 7.73 4.81
CA ILE A 134 7.28 8.19 3.80
C ILE A 134 8.71 8.23 4.34
N SER A 135 8.89 8.56 5.63
CA SER A 135 10.21 8.52 6.27
C SER A 135 10.74 7.09 6.39
N CYS A 136 9.91 6.12 6.79
CA CYS A 136 10.26 4.69 6.76
C CYS A 136 10.64 4.22 5.35
N LEU A 137 9.86 4.61 4.34
CA LEU A 137 10.16 4.28 2.94
C LEU A 137 11.47 4.90 2.49
N TRP A 138 11.76 6.14 2.87
CA TRP A 138 13.01 6.80 2.51
C TRP A 138 14.24 6.11 3.13
N ILE A 139 14.14 5.67 4.39
CA ILE A 139 15.17 4.84 5.03
C ILE A 139 15.37 3.55 4.23
N ALA A 140 14.29 2.83 3.93
CA ALA A 140 14.35 1.54 3.23
C ALA A 140 14.95 1.69 1.82
N VAL A 141 14.56 2.72 1.07
CA VAL A 141 15.11 3.05 -0.25
C VAL A 141 16.62 3.28 -0.16
N LYS A 142 17.09 4.09 0.78
CA LYS A 142 18.53 4.34 0.94
C LYS A 142 19.31 3.10 1.37
N PHE A 143 18.64 2.15 2.01
CA PHE A 143 19.27 0.95 2.55
C PHE A 143 19.37 -0.17 1.51
N VAL A 144 18.34 -0.34 0.68
CA VAL A 144 18.21 -1.48 -0.23
C VAL A 144 18.53 -1.09 -1.67
N GLU A 145 18.10 0.08 -2.12
CA GLU A 145 18.25 0.50 -3.52
C GLU A 145 19.63 1.12 -3.79
N THR A 146 20.16 0.88 -4.99
CA THR A 146 21.43 1.51 -5.39
C THR A 146 21.28 3.01 -5.59
N ALA A 147 22.35 3.78 -5.38
CA ALA A 147 22.37 5.22 -5.66
C ALA A 147 21.98 5.53 -7.12
N THR A 148 22.39 4.69 -8.07
CA THR A 148 22.03 4.77 -9.48
C THR A 148 20.52 4.60 -9.67
N THR A 149 19.90 3.60 -9.03
CA THR A 149 18.44 3.40 -9.06
C THR A 149 17.72 4.62 -8.52
N ILE A 150 18.15 5.14 -7.35
CA ILE A 150 17.55 6.30 -6.69
C ILE A 150 17.57 7.54 -7.59
N PHE A 151 18.72 7.80 -8.22
CA PHE A 151 18.91 8.94 -9.11
C PHE A 151 18.12 8.80 -10.42
N ASN A 152 18.30 7.68 -11.14
CA ASN A 152 17.69 7.48 -12.47
C ASN A 152 16.16 7.44 -12.41
N LYS A 153 15.60 6.90 -11.32
CA LYS A 153 14.13 6.86 -11.12
C LYS A 153 13.58 8.12 -10.43
N SER A 154 14.43 9.10 -10.10
CA SER A 154 14.04 10.35 -9.42
C SER A 154 13.19 10.11 -8.16
N ILE A 155 13.58 9.11 -7.36
CA ILE A 155 12.74 8.61 -6.26
C ILE A 155 12.45 9.74 -5.26
N LYS A 156 13.49 10.50 -4.87
CA LYS A 156 13.36 11.59 -3.91
C LYS A 156 12.38 12.65 -4.39
N GLU A 157 12.49 13.11 -5.63
CA GLU A 157 11.58 14.13 -6.16
C GLU A 157 10.14 13.61 -6.31
N ILE A 158 9.96 12.32 -6.57
CA ILE A 158 8.63 11.71 -6.62
C ILE A 158 8.01 11.64 -5.22
N LEU A 159 8.76 11.19 -4.21
CA LEU A 159 8.30 11.15 -2.82
C LEU A 159 7.95 12.54 -2.31
N GLN A 160 8.79 13.56 -2.57
CA GLN A 160 8.54 14.95 -2.18
C GLN A 160 7.23 15.53 -2.73
N ARG A 161 6.82 15.11 -3.93
CA ARG A 161 5.59 15.59 -4.59
C ARG A 161 4.34 14.85 -4.11
N ARG A 162 4.49 13.67 -3.50
CA ARG A 162 3.38 12.84 -3.06
C ARG A 162 2.89 13.33 -1.69
N ARG A 163 2.03 14.35 -1.69
CA ARG A 163 1.30 14.81 -0.50
C ARG A 163 -0.18 14.44 -0.67
N HIS A 164 -0.62 13.43 0.04
CA HIS A 164 -1.99 12.91 -0.08
C HIS A 164 -2.95 13.69 0.82
N SER A 165 -2.54 14.03 2.04
CA SER A 165 -3.43 14.64 3.04
C SER A 165 -2.74 15.55 4.06
N SER A 166 -1.46 15.33 4.33
CA SER A 166 -0.72 15.98 5.41
C SER A 166 0.25 17.03 4.87
N ASN A 167 0.27 18.20 5.51
CA ASN A 167 1.07 19.37 5.11
C ASN A 167 2.54 19.25 5.54
N TRP A 168 3.17 18.08 5.34
CA TRP A 168 4.56 17.90 5.76
C TRP A 168 5.57 18.48 4.76
N THR A 169 6.72 18.88 5.28
CA THR A 169 7.89 19.35 4.54
C THR A 169 8.95 18.26 4.43
N TRP A 170 9.82 18.34 3.44
CA TRP A 170 10.93 17.39 3.34
C TRP A 170 11.88 17.49 4.55
N LYS A 171 11.96 18.67 5.19
CA LYS A 171 12.72 18.83 6.43
C LYS A 171 12.15 17.94 7.55
N GLU A 172 10.83 17.93 7.71
CA GLU A 172 10.16 17.08 8.70
C GLU A 172 10.33 15.58 8.39
N ILE A 173 10.38 15.19 7.11
CA ILE A 173 10.72 13.81 6.72
C ILE A 173 12.13 13.43 7.20
N LEU A 174 13.11 14.33 7.07
CA LEU A 174 14.48 14.08 7.55
C LEU A 174 14.57 14.05 9.08
N GLU A 175 13.78 14.88 9.77
CA GLU A 175 13.69 14.87 11.24
C GLU A 175 13.03 13.58 11.75
N LEU A 176 11.96 13.12 11.11
CA LEU A 176 11.32 11.85 11.41
C LEU A 176 12.22 10.65 11.09
N GLU A 177 12.95 10.70 9.97
CA GLU A 177 13.97 9.70 9.64
C GLU A 177 14.97 9.54 10.79
N LEU A 178 15.54 10.64 11.28
CA LEU A 178 16.48 10.60 12.40
C LEU A 178 15.81 10.02 13.65
N ARG A 179 14.58 10.43 13.95
CA ARG A 179 13.83 9.93 15.12
C ARG A 179 13.57 8.42 15.03
N ILE A 180 13.17 7.91 13.86
CA ILE A 180 12.98 6.47 13.62
C ILE A 180 14.29 5.72 13.88
N LEU A 181 15.40 6.20 13.29
CA LEU A 181 16.70 5.55 13.42
C LEU A 181 17.17 5.54 14.89
N GLN A 182 17.06 6.65 15.60
CA GLN A 182 17.42 6.74 17.01
C GLN A 182 16.56 5.82 17.88
N LEU A 183 15.24 5.84 17.68
CA LEU A 183 14.31 5.03 18.46
C LEU A 183 14.54 3.53 18.24
N LEU A 184 14.89 3.12 17.02
CA LEU A 184 15.24 1.73 16.70
C LEU A 184 16.71 1.40 16.99
N ASN A 185 17.47 2.28 17.65
CA ASN A 185 18.90 2.11 17.94
C ASN A 185 19.73 1.77 16.69
N PHE A 186 19.38 2.38 15.55
CA PHE A 186 19.96 2.15 14.23
C PHE A 186 19.88 0.69 13.74
N ARG A 187 19.04 -0.16 14.37
CA ARG A 187 18.78 -1.54 13.92
C ARG A 187 17.82 -1.54 12.74
N ILE A 188 18.31 -1.14 11.57
CA ILE A 188 17.50 -1.05 10.35
C ILE A 188 17.07 -2.45 9.90
N ILE A 189 18.01 -3.40 9.82
CA ILE A 189 17.74 -4.78 9.43
C ILE A 189 16.99 -5.50 10.56
N ALA A 190 15.89 -6.16 10.20
CA ALA A 190 15.19 -7.13 11.02
C ALA A 190 14.60 -8.21 10.10
N PRO A 191 14.46 -9.47 10.56
CA PRO A 191 13.87 -10.54 9.76
C PRO A 191 12.46 -10.17 9.27
N THR A 192 12.27 -10.22 7.96
CA THR A 192 10.98 -10.01 7.29
C THR A 192 10.34 -11.35 6.93
N ILE A 193 9.05 -11.33 6.58
CA ILE A 193 8.39 -12.54 6.08
C ILE A 193 9.00 -12.98 4.74
N LEU A 194 9.45 -12.02 3.91
CA LEU A 194 10.17 -12.30 2.67
C LEU A 194 11.46 -13.07 2.93
N ASP A 195 12.27 -12.66 3.91
CA ASP A 195 13.53 -13.34 4.24
C ASP A 195 13.29 -14.80 4.64
N VAL A 196 12.29 -15.05 5.48
CA VAL A 196 11.96 -16.40 5.95
C VAL A 196 11.36 -17.24 4.82
N LEU A 197 10.53 -16.64 3.96
CA LEU A 197 9.95 -17.31 2.81
C LEU A 197 11.02 -17.71 1.79
N GLN A 198 11.91 -16.80 1.42
CA GLN A 198 13.01 -17.05 0.50
C GLN A 198 13.91 -18.18 1.03
N LYS A 199 14.27 -18.15 2.33
CA LYS A 199 15.03 -19.25 2.95
C LYS A 199 14.34 -20.60 2.81
N ARG A 200 13.02 -20.65 3.00
CA ARG A 200 12.25 -21.89 2.85
C ARG A 200 12.21 -22.37 1.40
N MET A 201 12.03 -21.45 0.44
CA MET A 201 12.06 -21.77 -0.99
C MET A 201 13.43 -22.34 -1.40
N TYR A 202 14.53 -21.71 -0.98
CA TYR A 202 15.88 -22.21 -1.25
C TYR A 202 16.15 -23.58 -0.62
N ALA A 203 15.70 -23.81 0.62
CA ALA A 203 15.84 -25.12 1.26
C ALA A 203 15.08 -26.21 0.49
N PHE A 204 13.86 -25.91 0.04
CA PHE A 204 13.04 -26.83 -0.76
C PHE A 204 13.68 -27.19 -2.10
N GLU A 205 14.29 -26.20 -2.79
CA GLU A 205 15.03 -26.44 -4.03
C GLU A 205 16.27 -27.31 -3.79
N GLY A 206 17.01 -27.07 -2.70
CA GLY A 206 18.16 -27.90 -2.31
C GLY A 206 17.78 -29.35 -2.04
N ASP A 207 16.74 -29.58 -1.23
CA ASP A 207 16.24 -30.92 -0.89
C ASP A 207 15.78 -31.68 -2.15
N ASN A 208 15.11 -30.98 -3.08
CA ASN A 208 14.65 -31.59 -4.33
C ASN A 208 15.79 -31.93 -5.29
N GLN A 209 16.84 -31.10 -5.37
CA GLN A 209 18.02 -31.42 -6.18
C GLN A 209 18.74 -32.67 -5.66
N GLU A 210 18.85 -32.83 -4.34
CA GLU A 210 19.41 -34.04 -3.72
C GLU A 210 18.55 -35.30 -3.98
N GLN A 211 17.23 -35.13 -4.08
CA GLN A 211 16.28 -36.22 -4.30
C GLN A 211 15.90 -36.46 -5.77
N GLY A 212 16.46 -35.68 -6.71
CA GLY A 212 16.13 -35.77 -8.14
C GLY A 212 14.69 -35.36 -8.49
N MET A 213 14.07 -34.52 -7.67
CA MET A 213 12.71 -33.99 -7.85
C MET A 213 12.71 -32.63 -8.58
N HIS A 214 11.55 -32.19 -9.06
CA HIS A 214 11.39 -30.91 -9.74
C HIS A 214 11.34 -29.73 -8.76
N ASP A 215 11.95 -28.60 -9.15
CA ASP A 215 11.91 -27.33 -8.42
C ASP A 215 10.47 -26.80 -8.22
N LEU A 216 10.31 -25.87 -7.28
CA LEU A 216 9.04 -25.21 -7.02
C LEU A 216 8.55 -24.51 -8.29
N GLN A 217 7.40 -24.93 -8.82
CA GLN A 217 6.85 -24.36 -10.06
C GLN A 217 6.69 -22.83 -9.93
N PHE A 218 6.96 -22.12 -11.02
CA PHE A 218 6.90 -20.66 -11.07
C PHE A 218 5.57 -20.08 -10.52
N GLU A 219 4.42 -20.68 -10.84
CA GLU A 219 3.11 -20.24 -10.32
C GLU A 219 3.01 -20.35 -8.79
N HIS A 220 3.60 -21.40 -8.20
CA HIS A 220 3.67 -21.57 -6.75
C HIS A 220 4.60 -20.52 -6.10
N GLN A 221 5.73 -20.22 -6.72
CA GLN A 221 6.62 -19.14 -6.25
C GLN A 221 5.88 -17.79 -6.25
N GLN A 222 5.17 -17.46 -7.34
CA GLN A 222 4.39 -16.23 -7.43
C GLN A 222 3.23 -16.20 -6.41
N LEU A 223 2.58 -17.34 -6.15
CA LEU A 223 1.55 -17.45 -5.13
C LEU A 223 2.10 -17.22 -3.72
N ALA A 224 3.26 -17.80 -3.40
CA ALA A 224 3.92 -17.62 -2.11
C ALA A 224 4.22 -16.14 -1.83
N LEU A 225 4.80 -15.49 -2.84
CA LEU A 225 5.17 -14.09 -2.83
C LEU A 225 3.95 -13.16 -2.75
N TYR A 226 2.89 -13.50 -3.48
CA TYR A 226 1.60 -12.82 -3.36
C TYR A 226 1.06 -12.87 -1.93
N PHE A 227 1.08 -14.04 -1.29
CA PHE A 227 0.61 -14.17 0.10
C PHE A 227 1.50 -13.42 1.10
N ALA A 228 2.81 -13.39 0.89
CA ALA A 228 3.72 -12.60 1.71
C ALA A 228 3.38 -11.10 1.65
N ASP A 229 3.20 -10.55 0.45
CA ASP A 229 2.79 -9.16 0.26
C ASP A 229 1.36 -8.89 0.78
N LEU A 230 0.45 -9.85 0.63
CA LEU A 230 -0.92 -9.78 1.13
C LEU A 230 -0.96 -9.68 2.66
N LEU A 231 -0.12 -10.44 3.37
CA LEU A 231 -0.01 -10.37 4.83
C LEU A 231 0.55 -9.04 5.31
N LEU A 232 1.42 -8.38 4.54
CA LEU A 232 1.87 -7.02 4.88
C LEU A 232 0.70 -6.03 4.94
N LEU A 233 -0.39 -6.27 4.22
CA LEU A 233 -1.57 -5.40 4.18
C LEU A 233 -2.51 -5.60 5.38
N LYS A 234 -2.13 -6.46 6.33
CA LYS A 234 -2.92 -6.77 7.53
C LYS A 234 -2.07 -6.58 8.78
N ALA A 235 -2.34 -5.53 9.55
CA ALA A 235 -1.70 -5.24 10.83
C ALA A 235 -1.77 -6.44 11.80
N ARG A 236 -2.86 -7.22 11.73
CA ARG A 236 -3.06 -8.44 12.53
C ARG A 236 -1.96 -9.50 12.30
N ALA A 237 -1.32 -9.53 11.14
CA ALA A 237 -0.21 -10.44 10.87
C ALA A 237 0.97 -10.24 11.84
N ASN A 238 1.12 -9.05 12.44
CA ASN A 238 2.17 -8.78 13.42
C ASN A 238 2.00 -9.49 14.77
N GLN A 239 0.85 -10.15 15.01
CA GLN A 239 0.63 -10.99 16.19
C GLN A 239 1.35 -12.34 16.08
N PHE A 240 1.79 -12.72 14.88
CA PHE A 240 2.41 -14.02 14.60
C PHE A 240 3.90 -13.87 14.29
N SER A 241 4.67 -14.92 14.58
CA SER A 241 6.06 -15.01 14.13
C SER A 241 6.13 -15.13 12.61
N LYS A 242 7.25 -14.74 12.03
CA LYS A 242 7.42 -14.75 10.56
C LYS A 242 7.48 -16.19 10.04
N GLU A 243 8.04 -17.10 10.83
CA GLU A 243 8.08 -18.54 10.61
C GLU A 243 6.66 -19.11 10.53
N LEU A 244 5.80 -18.78 11.50
CA LEU A 244 4.43 -19.29 11.54
C LEU A 244 3.58 -18.75 10.38
N LEU A 245 3.81 -17.50 9.95
CA LEU A 245 3.16 -16.96 8.75
C LEU A 245 3.62 -17.69 7.48
N VAL A 246 4.91 -18.03 7.37
CA VAL A 246 5.44 -18.80 6.24
C VAL A 246 4.92 -20.25 6.26
N ASP A 247 4.79 -20.87 7.44
CA ASP A 247 4.11 -22.17 7.57
C ASP A 247 2.68 -22.14 7.06
N ALA A 248 1.95 -21.07 7.34
CA ALA A 248 0.60 -20.87 6.85
C ALA A 248 0.54 -20.69 5.33
N ILE A 249 1.48 -19.92 4.75
CA ILE A 249 1.63 -19.78 3.30
C ILE A 249 1.86 -21.15 2.67
N TRP A 250 2.79 -21.93 3.23
CA TRP A 250 3.16 -23.24 2.70
C TRP A 250 2.02 -24.25 2.78
N PHE A 251 1.32 -24.29 3.93
CA PHE A 251 0.14 -25.13 4.12
C PHE A 251 -0.90 -24.89 3.02
N VAL A 252 -1.16 -23.63 2.70
CA VAL A 252 -2.15 -23.22 1.70
C VAL A 252 -1.67 -23.55 0.28
N MET A 253 -0.38 -23.37 0.00
CA MET A 253 0.21 -23.68 -1.31
C MET A 253 0.20 -25.18 -1.63
N GLU A 254 0.35 -26.04 -0.64
CA GLU A 254 0.28 -27.50 -0.80
C GLU A 254 -1.15 -28.00 -1.11
N GLY A 255 -2.15 -27.12 -1.12
CA GLY A 255 -3.53 -27.47 -1.45
C GLY A 255 -4.28 -28.20 -0.33
N ASN A 256 -3.75 -28.17 0.89
CA ASN A 256 -4.41 -28.72 2.07
C ASN A 256 -5.77 -28.04 2.30
N GLN A 257 -6.77 -28.78 2.77
CA GLN A 257 -8.09 -28.21 3.02
C GLN A 257 -8.07 -27.36 4.29
N ILE A 258 -8.79 -26.24 4.28
CA ILE A 258 -8.90 -25.37 5.46
C ILE A 258 -9.50 -26.11 6.67
N ALA A 259 -10.34 -27.12 6.43
CA ALA A 259 -10.94 -27.95 7.47
C ALA A 259 -9.91 -28.82 8.23
N ASP A 260 -8.76 -29.09 7.62
CA ASP A 260 -7.71 -29.94 8.18
C ASP A 260 -6.66 -29.14 8.96
N VAL A 261 -6.75 -27.80 8.96
CA VAL A 261 -5.77 -26.95 9.62
C VAL A 261 -5.86 -27.11 11.14
N LYS A 262 -4.72 -27.38 11.77
CA LYS A 262 -4.59 -27.49 13.23
C LYS A 262 -3.83 -26.28 13.80
N PRO A 263 -4.04 -25.95 15.09
CA PRO A 263 -3.16 -25.02 15.79
C PRO A 263 -1.69 -25.50 15.74
N PRO A 264 -0.71 -24.58 15.69
CA PRO A 264 -0.84 -23.12 15.76
C PRO A 264 -1.14 -22.42 14.41
N VAL A 265 -1.19 -23.15 13.30
CA VAL A 265 -1.27 -22.59 11.94
C VAL A 265 -2.68 -22.10 11.55
N LEU A 266 -3.71 -22.50 12.30
CA LEU A 266 -5.11 -22.15 12.04
C LEU A 266 -5.38 -20.66 11.88
N GLU A 267 -5.00 -19.83 12.85
CA GLU A 267 -5.30 -18.40 12.79
C GLU A 267 -4.59 -17.67 11.62
N PRO A 268 -3.28 -17.89 11.38
CA PRO A 268 -2.59 -17.38 10.20
C PRO A 268 -3.21 -17.81 8.87
N VAL A 269 -3.62 -19.08 8.73
CA VAL A 269 -4.28 -19.57 7.51
C VAL A 269 -5.62 -18.86 7.31
N VAL A 270 -6.44 -18.77 8.36
CA VAL A 270 -7.71 -18.02 8.28
C VAL A 270 -7.47 -16.56 7.90
N LEU A 271 -6.44 -15.92 8.45
CA LEU A 271 -6.06 -14.55 8.09
C LEU A 271 -5.71 -14.42 6.60
N LEU A 272 -4.94 -15.37 6.04
CA LEU A 272 -4.62 -15.42 4.60
C LEU A 272 -5.87 -15.50 3.73
N TYR A 273 -6.78 -16.44 4.03
CA TYR A 273 -8.04 -16.58 3.31
C TYR A 273 -8.90 -15.32 3.38
N LEU A 274 -9.03 -14.71 4.57
CA LEU A 274 -9.78 -13.47 4.74
C LEU A 274 -9.14 -12.30 3.98
N ALA A 275 -7.81 -12.17 4.03
CA ALA A 275 -7.11 -11.15 3.28
C ALA A 275 -7.29 -11.35 1.76
N HIS A 276 -7.23 -12.59 1.27
CA HIS A 276 -7.44 -12.89 -0.14
C HIS A 276 -8.88 -12.56 -0.55
N ARG A 277 -9.88 -12.96 0.26
CA ARG A 277 -11.29 -12.62 0.06
C ARG A 277 -11.51 -11.12 -0.12
N ASP A 278 -10.89 -10.31 0.73
CA ASP A 278 -11.01 -8.85 0.67
C ASP A 278 -10.48 -8.29 -0.67
N ASN A 279 -9.60 -9.03 -1.37
CA ASN A 279 -9.02 -8.62 -2.65
C ASN A 279 -9.74 -9.14 -3.90
N ILE A 280 -10.72 -10.05 -3.79
CA ILE A 280 -11.26 -10.75 -4.98
C ILE A 280 -12.65 -10.34 -5.43
N ASN A 281 -13.50 -9.80 -4.54
CA ASN A 281 -14.90 -9.53 -4.88
C ASN A 281 -15.27 -8.04 -4.76
N PRO A 282 -15.27 -7.27 -5.87
CA PRO A 282 -15.63 -5.85 -5.87
C PRO A 282 -17.03 -5.53 -5.35
N SER A 283 -17.94 -6.52 -5.38
CA SER A 283 -19.32 -6.35 -4.91
C SER A 283 -19.47 -6.60 -3.41
N HIS A 284 -18.45 -7.16 -2.74
CA HIS A 284 -18.52 -7.42 -1.30
C HIS A 284 -18.21 -6.15 -0.49
N SER A 285 -18.95 -5.91 0.58
CA SER A 285 -18.77 -4.77 1.49
C SER A 285 -17.37 -4.60 2.09
N VAL A 286 -16.60 -5.69 2.27
CA VAL A 286 -15.26 -5.68 2.86
C VAL A 286 -14.15 -5.56 1.82
N PHE A 287 -14.53 -5.38 0.55
CA PHE A 287 -13.60 -5.32 -0.56
C PHE A 287 -12.57 -4.19 -0.39
N LYS A 288 -11.31 -4.54 -0.62
CA LYS A 288 -10.18 -3.62 -0.63
C LYS A 288 -9.55 -3.60 -2.03
N PRO A 289 -9.50 -2.44 -2.69
CA PRO A 289 -8.96 -2.32 -4.04
C PRO A 289 -7.42 -2.24 -4.01
N TRP A 290 -6.75 -3.35 -3.75
CA TRP A 290 -5.28 -3.43 -3.82
C TRP A 290 -4.80 -3.61 -5.25
N PHE A 291 -5.05 -2.59 -6.09
CA PHE A 291 -4.77 -2.65 -7.53
C PHE A 291 -3.31 -2.96 -7.85
N ALA A 292 -2.35 -2.41 -7.11
CA ALA A 292 -0.93 -2.71 -7.31
C ALA A 292 -0.62 -4.20 -7.09
N LEU A 293 -1.20 -4.80 -6.05
CA LEU A 293 -1.08 -6.24 -5.80
C LEU A 293 -1.65 -7.07 -6.96
N ARG A 294 -2.82 -6.70 -7.48
CA ARG A 294 -3.44 -7.41 -8.62
C ARG A 294 -2.67 -7.23 -9.91
N CYS A 295 -2.17 -6.02 -10.18
CA CYS A 295 -1.35 -5.75 -11.36
C CYS A 295 -0.03 -6.53 -11.31
N ARG A 296 0.56 -6.67 -10.10
CA ARG A 296 1.82 -7.40 -9.92
C ARG A 296 1.67 -8.90 -10.09
N TYR A 297 0.61 -9.51 -9.52
CA TYR A 297 0.51 -10.97 -9.43
C TYR A 297 -0.57 -11.58 -10.32
N GLY A 298 -1.57 -10.81 -10.74
CA GLY A 298 -2.83 -11.36 -11.27
C GLY A 298 -2.70 -12.25 -12.51
N ALA A 299 -1.69 -12.02 -13.34
CA ALA A 299 -1.40 -12.86 -14.50
C ALA A 299 -0.88 -14.26 -14.12
N PHE A 300 -0.28 -14.43 -12.94
CA PHE A 300 0.52 -15.60 -12.55
C PHE A 300 -0.15 -16.48 -11.49
N LEU A 301 -1.17 -15.98 -10.78
CA LEU A 301 -1.79 -16.74 -9.69
C LEU A 301 -2.55 -17.95 -10.22
N PRO A 302 -2.33 -19.17 -9.69
CA PRO A 302 -3.08 -20.36 -10.11
C PRO A 302 -4.52 -20.36 -9.56
N SER A 303 -5.38 -21.24 -10.09
CA SER A 303 -6.69 -21.53 -9.46
C SER A 303 -6.47 -22.27 -8.12
N PRO A 304 -7.26 -22.01 -7.05
CA PRO A 304 -8.41 -21.10 -6.95
C PRO A 304 -8.06 -19.65 -6.60
N TRP A 305 -6.78 -19.30 -6.53
CA TRP A 305 -6.26 -18.02 -6.02
C TRP A 305 -6.28 -16.87 -7.04
N LYS A 306 -7.08 -16.99 -8.10
CA LYS A 306 -7.20 -15.94 -9.12
C LYS A 306 -7.80 -14.67 -8.51
N VAL A 307 -7.24 -13.52 -8.90
CA VAL A 307 -7.74 -12.19 -8.50
C VAL A 307 -8.30 -11.45 -9.72
N PRO A 308 -9.22 -10.49 -9.54
CA PRO A 308 -9.69 -9.65 -10.64
C PRO A 308 -8.53 -8.85 -11.23
N TYR A 309 -8.12 -9.18 -12.44
CA TYR A 309 -7.03 -8.54 -13.15
C TYR A 309 -7.47 -8.23 -14.58
N ASP A 310 -7.03 -7.08 -15.09
CA ASP A 310 -7.26 -6.64 -16.46
C ASP A 310 -5.99 -6.94 -17.29
N PRO A 311 -6.01 -7.95 -18.18
CA PRO A 311 -4.85 -8.30 -19.01
C PRO A 311 -4.46 -7.22 -20.00
N SER A 312 -5.32 -6.22 -20.23
CA SER A 312 -5.02 -5.05 -21.07
C SER A 312 -4.43 -3.86 -20.30
N CYS A 313 -4.20 -3.99 -18.99
CA CYS A 313 -3.67 -2.91 -18.16
C CYS A 313 -2.20 -2.60 -18.48
N THR A 314 -1.92 -1.34 -18.80
CA THR A 314 -0.58 -0.82 -19.15
C THR A 314 -0.04 0.15 -18.09
N CYS A 315 -0.41 -0.03 -16.82
CA CYS A 315 0.12 0.81 -15.75
C CYS A 315 1.59 0.48 -15.44
N ARG A 316 2.31 1.40 -14.79
CA ARG A 316 3.72 1.20 -14.40
C ARG A 316 3.97 -0.05 -13.57
N VAL A 317 2.98 -0.49 -12.79
CA VAL A 317 3.11 -1.73 -12.01
C VAL A 317 3.13 -2.94 -12.94
N CYS A 318 2.27 -2.99 -13.96
CA CYS A 318 2.27 -4.08 -14.94
C CYS A 318 3.57 -4.08 -15.76
N GLU A 319 4.05 -2.90 -16.16
CA GLU A 319 5.32 -2.73 -16.88
C GLU A 319 6.48 -3.31 -16.06
N HIS A 320 6.65 -2.88 -14.81
CA HIS A 320 7.73 -3.40 -13.96
C HIS A 320 7.57 -4.88 -13.58
N ALA A 321 6.34 -5.38 -13.44
CA ALA A 321 6.11 -6.80 -13.22
C ALA A 321 6.52 -7.65 -14.43
N GLN A 322 6.42 -7.11 -15.66
CA GLN A 322 6.92 -7.77 -16.86
C GLN A 322 8.46 -7.69 -16.95
N ASP A 323 9.05 -6.55 -16.58
CA ASP A 323 10.51 -6.39 -16.54
C ASP A 323 11.16 -7.39 -15.57
N GLU A 324 10.59 -7.59 -14.38
CA GLU A 324 11.06 -8.57 -13.36
C GLU A 324 11.06 -10.01 -13.88
N LEU A 325 10.28 -10.33 -14.92
CA LEU A 325 10.22 -11.67 -15.52
C LEU A 325 11.18 -11.86 -16.69
N ALA A 326 11.60 -10.76 -17.30
CA ALA A 326 12.53 -10.76 -18.42
C ALA A 326 14.00 -10.76 -17.97
N SER A 327 14.26 -10.45 -16.70
CA SER A 327 15.59 -10.39 -16.05
C SER A 327 16.01 -11.72 -15.44
#